data_AF-A0A0B0EDA8-F1
#
_entry.id   AF-A0A0B0EDA8-F1
#
_cell.length_a   1.000
_cell.length_b   1.000
_cell.length_c   1.000
_cell.angle_alpha   90.00
_cell.angle_beta   90.00
_cell.angle_gamma   90.00
#
_symmetry.space_group_name_H-M   'P 1'
#
loop_
_entity.id
_entity.type
_entity.pdbx_description
1 polymer ?
#
loop_
_entity_poly.entity_id
_entity_poly.type
_entity_poly.pdbx_seq_one_letter_code
_entity_poly.pdbx_strand_id
1 'polypeptide(L)'
;MSQSAASEQGNRVFLELDWLEKNIRCQHRCPAHMDIPGYIRLISQGKYLESYKLMLETNPFPTVCGYVCPRPCESKCKRGDFDKPVSIDNLKRFVTDYIYKNKVKIPVPEIKRRDEKVAIIGAGPAGLTAANDLAGMGYQVTVFEKESKVGGMMMWAIPSYRLPREQIMFDVSNIEARGVEIKLNTHFGSPDKTISGLLEEGYKAVFLAVGAQKGRKLEVPGEEGTEGVMDCLDFLKNVSAGDLKSPGKTVAVIGGGNSAVDAARTAKRITPDVYIIYRRTRNEMPALKHEIEEAEFEGVKFHYLVAPVKVITENGKAKGLECVKMKLGEPDSSGRRRPEPISGSEFIIDTDCIITALSQEADLEFLGDDSGIDATKWGTLVVDDGLQTGKKGVFAGGDVALGPSTIIECIAQGHLASKSIDCYLRGEDFKESKDKTWVTLIEGDYIQERESNYDSTPREEMVTIPKSQRGSFDLVELGFTESQVRIEAERCLKCDLSIQVVAEDCILCGRCSSVCPVDALEQVDADTGGDYKPHVSKDGVVIRHTDVCIRCGNCKDCPVDAINMKRVFWEPNEEINKSSKAQIAGSD
;
A
#
# COMPACT_ATOMS: atom_id res chain seq x y z
N MET A 1 -4.65 -13.51 16.90
CA MET A 1 -5.06 -14.86 16.42
C MET A 1 -4.53 -14.99 15.01
N SER A 2 -4.02 -16.15 14.61
CA SER A 2 -3.67 -16.37 13.21
C SER A 2 -4.94 -16.51 12.35
N GLN A 3 -4.86 -16.19 11.06
CA GLN A 3 -5.88 -16.46 10.03
C GLN A 3 -6.48 -17.87 10.16
N SER A 4 -5.62 -18.88 10.31
CA SER A 4 -6.03 -20.28 10.49
C SER A 4 -6.87 -20.54 11.74
N ALA A 5 -6.62 -19.84 12.84
CA ALA A 5 -7.37 -20.01 14.07
C ALA A 5 -8.72 -19.28 14.03
N ALA A 6 -8.83 -18.23 13.22
CA ALA A 6 -10.05 -17.46 13.02
C ALA A 6 -11.04 -18.17 12.09
N SER A 7 -10.54 -18.83 11.03
CA SER A 7 -11.36 -19.60 10.08
C SER A 7 -11.95 -20.89 10.67
N GLU A 8 -11.30 -21.47 11.69
CA GLU A 8 -11.79 -22.65 12.42
C GLU A 8 -12.90 -22.35 13.45
N GLN A 9 -13.15 -21.07 13.77
CA GLN A 9 -14.04 -20.63 14.86
C GLN A 9 -15.35 -19.98 14.40
N GLY A 10 -15.68 -20.03 13.11
CA GLY A 10 -16.85 -19.32 12.58
C GLY A 10 -17.51 -19.99 11.38
N ASN A 11 -18.69 -19.48 11.02
CA ASN A 11 -19.46 -19.97 9.87
C ASN A 11 -19.01 -19.25 8.61
N ARG A 12 -18.60 -20.00 7.57
CA ARG A 12 -18.24 -19.42 6.27
C ARG A 12 -19.49 -19.05 5.48
N VAL A 13 -19.51 -17.84 4.94
CA VAL A 13 -20.61 -17.32 4.10
C VAL A 13 -20.04 -16.56 2.91
N PHE A 14 -20.80 -16.50 1.82
CA PHE A 14 -20.50 -15.61 0.70
C PHE A 14 -21.01 -14.20 0.99
N LEU A 15 -20.18 -13.20 0.73
CA LEU A 15 -20.59 -11.80 0.65
C LEU A 15 -20.22 -11.20 -0.70
N GLU A 16 -21.05 -10.27 -1.16
CA GLU A 16 -20.74 -9.42 -2.30
C GLU A 16 -19.59 -8.47 -1.93
N LEU A 17 -18.64 -8.26 -2.84
CA LEU A 17 -17.50 -7.35 -2.61
C LEU A 17 -17.95 -5.91 -2.34
N ASP A 18 -19.04 -5.46 -2.95
CA ASP A 18 -19.67 -4.15 -2.68
C ASP A 18 -20.07 -3.99 -1.20
N TRP A 19 -20.48 -5.08 -0.53
CA TRP A 19 -20.77 -5.01 0.90
C TRP A 19 -19.50 -4.68 1.70
N LEU A 20 -18.38 -5.32 1.37
CA LEU A 20 -17.08 -5.05 2.02
C LEU A 20 -16.59 -3.63 1.71
N GLU A 21 -16.76 -3.18 0.48
CA GLU A 21 -16.45 -1.81 0.07
C GLU A 21 -17.21 -0.80 0.93
N LYS A 22 -18.51 -0.99 1.14
CA LYS A 22 -19.34 -0.06 1.92
C LYS A 22 -19.09 -0.13 3.42
N ASN A 23 -18.84 -1.33 3.95
CA ASN A 23 -18.79 -1.57 5.40
C ASN A 23 -17.38 -1.57 5.97
N ILE A 24 -16.45 -2.33 5.39
CA ILE A 24 -15.05 -2.49 5.87
C ILE A 24 -14.09 -1.72 4.95
N ARG A 25 -14.43 -0.45 4.69
CA ARG A 25 -13.77 0.44 3.73
C ARG A 25 -12.24 0.45 3.84
N CYS A 26 -11.71 0.45 5.06
CA CYS A 26 -10.26 0.53 5.28
C CYS A 26 -9.52 -0.72 4.76
N GLN A 27 -10.04 -1.93 5.02
CA GLN A 27 -9.48 -3.18 4.53
C GLN A 27 -9.70 -3.31 3.02
N HIS A 28 -10.89 -3.00 2.53
CA HIS A 28 -11.18 -3.03 1.08
C HIS A 28 -10.26 -2.10 0.29
N ARG A 29 -10.04 -0.88 0.80
CA ARG A 29 -9.23 0.13 0.12
C ARG A 29 -7.72 -0.10 0.24
N CYS A 30 -7.28 -0.96 1.16
CA CYS A 30 -5.88 -1.37 1.24
C CYS A 30 -5.62 -2.39 0.12
N PRO A 31 -4.67 -2.16 -0.81
CA PRO A 31 -4.39 -3.12 -1.89
C PRO A 31 -3.92 -4.49 -1.38
N ALA A 32 -3.22 -4.52 -0.25
CA ALA A 32 -2.84 -5.75 0.43
C ALA A 32 -3.96 -6.33 1.31
N HIS A 33 -5.13 -5.68 1.36
CA HIS A 33 -6.32 -6.08 2.11
C HIS A 33 -6.05 -6.48 3.57
N MET A 34 -5.15 -5.75 4.23
CA MET A 34 -4.80 -5.96 5.64
C MET A 34 -6.05 -5.90 6.55
N ASP A 35 -6.13 -6.80 7.53
CA ASP A 35 -7.18 -6.82 8.56
C ASP A 35 -7.02 -5.66 9.57
N ILE A 36 -7.28 -4.45 9.07
CA ILE A 36 -7.09 -3.19 9.79
C ILE A 36 -7.93 -3.11 11.06
N PRO A 37 -9.24 -3.39 11.04
CA PRO A 37 -10.03 -3.39 12.27
C PRO A 37 -9.52 -4.42 13.27
N GLY A 38 -9.11 -5.60 12.80
CA GLY A 38 -8.56 -6.67 13.63
C GLY A 38 -7.30 -6.28 14.37
N TYR A 39 -6.29 -5.75 13.66
CA TYR A 39 -5.04 -5.39 14.31
C TYR A 39 -5.21 -4.16 15.20
N ILE A 40 -6.05 -3.18 14.83
CA ILE A 40 -6.33 -2.03 15.72
C ILE A 40 -7.01 -2.47 17.01
N ARG A 41 -7.92 -3.44 16.95
CA ARG A 41 -8.53 -4.04 18.15
C ARG A 41 -7.48 -4.69 19.06
N LEU A 42 -6.48 -5.36 18.49
CA LEU A 42 -5.38 -5.94 19.27
C LEU A 42 -4.49 -4.85 19.89
N ILE A 43 -4.24 -3.76 19.17
CA ILE A 43 -3.51 -2.58 19.67
C ILE A 43 -4.22 -1.97 20.88
N SER A 44 -5.53 -1.78 20.81
CA SER A 44 -6.31 -1.19 21.90
C SER A 44 -6.22 -2.06 23.17
N GLN A 45 -6.15 -3.37 23.01
CA GLN A 45 -5.92 -4.36 24.08
C GLN A 45 -4.46 -4.50 24.53
N GLY A 46 -3.49 -3.86 23.88
CA GLY A 46 -2.06 -3.93 24.22
C GLY A 46 -1.37 -5.20 23.74
N LYS A 47 -2.03 -5.93 22.85
CA LYS A 47 -1.56 -7.18 22.26
C LYS A 47 -0.73 -6.89 21.01
N TYR A 48 0.40 -6.21 21.19
CA TYR A 48 1.21 -5.69 20.08
C TYR A 48 1.85 -6.79 19.24
N LEU A 49 2.28 -7.89 19.86
CA LEU A 49 2.84 -9.04 19.13
C LEU A 49 1.77 -9.71 18.26
N GLU A 50 0.57 -9.91 18.79
CA GLU A 50 -0.55 -10.47 18.05
C GLU A 50 -0.99 -9.55 16.92
N SER A 51 -1.01 -8.23 17.17
CA SER A 51 -1.28 -7.22 16.15
C SER A 51 -0.25 -7.29 15.02
N TYR A 52 1.03 -7.38 15.34
CA TYR A 52 2.11 -7.47 14.35
C TYR A 52 2.03 -8.77 13.54
N LYS A 53 1.76 -9.91 14.20
CA LYS A 53 1.55 -11.20 13.53
C LYS A 53 0.39 -11.13 12.53
N LEU A 54 -0.71 -10.49 12.90
CA LEU A 54 -1.87 -10.29 12.01
C LEU A 54 -1.52 -9.41 10.80
N MET A 55 -0.69 -8.37 10.99
CA MET A 55 -0.21 -7.56 9.86
C MET A 55 0.65 -8.37 8.88
N LEU A 56 1.51 -9.26 9.38
CA LEU A 56 2.41 -10.08 8.57
C LEU A 56 1.71 -11.10 7.66
N GLU A 57 0.43 -11.40 7.91
CA GLU A 57 -0.30 -12.38 7.10
C GLU A 57 -0.55 -11.90 5.68
N THR A 58 -0.74 -10.59 5.49
CA THR A 58 -1.01 -10.00 4.17
C THR A 58 -0.03 -8.89 3.82
N ASN A 59 0.91 -8.55 4.69
CA ASN A 59 1.89 -7.51 4.42
C ASN A 59 3.26 -7.94 4.95
N PRO A 60 4.20 -8.36 4.09
CA PRO A 60 5.55 -8.71 4.52
C PRO A 60 6.41 -7.47 4.87
N PHE A 61 5.91 -6.26 4.62
CA PHE A 61 6.57 -4.98 4.88
C PHE A 61 5.74 -4.05 5.77
N PRO A 62 5.23 -4.51 6.93
CA PRO A 62 4.37 -3.68 7.77
C PRO A 62 5.13 -2.48 8.33
N THR A 63 6.42 -2.65 8.62
CA THR A 63 7.30 -1.60 9.13
C THR A 63 7.50 -0.54 8.06
N VAL A 64 7.98 -0.91 6.86
CA VAL A 64 8.16 0.04 5.74
C VAL A 64 6.87 0.78 5.45
N CYS A 65 5.73 0.06 5.39
CA CYS A 65 4.45 0.70 5.17
C CYS A 65 4.09 1.67 6.30
N GLY A 66 4.44 1.42 7.56
CA GLY A 66 4.19 2.36 8.67
C GLY A 66 4.94 3.68 8.57
N TYR A 67 6.02 3.74 7.78
CA TYR A 67 6.80 4.96 7.59
C TYR A 67 6.39 5.76 6.35
N VAL A 68 5.99 5.09 5.26
CA VAL A 68 5.86 5.77 3.95
C VAL A 68 4.59 5.41 3.16
N CYS A 69 3.62 4.71 3.76
CA CYS A 69 2.39 4.37 3.04
C CYS A 69 1.60 5.64 2.68
N PRO A 70 0.99 5.69 1.48
CA PRO A 70 0.09 6.78 1.10
C PRO A 70 -1.26 6.77 1.84
N ARG A 71 -1.47 5.81 2.76
CA ARG A 71 -2.65 5.67 3.63
C ARG A 71 -3.98 5.59 2.87
N PRO A 72 -4.12 4.75 1.82
CA PRO A 72 -5.37 4.65 1.07
C PRO A 72 -6.53 4.19 1.98
N CYS A 73 -6.24 3.37 3.00
CA CYS A 73 -7.19 2.95 4.03
C CYS A 73 -7.77 4.09 4.87
N GLU A 74 -7.00 5.16 5.14
CA GLU A 74 -7.48 6.33 5.88
C GLU A 74 -8.39 7.20 5.03
N SER A 75 -8.12 7.30 3.71
CA SER A 75 -8.88 8.14 2.76
C SER A 75 -10.38 7.78 2.64
N LYS A 76 -10.74 6.56 3.03
CA LYS A 76 -12.12 6.04 3.02
C LYS A 76 -12.54 5.49 4.38
N CYS A 77 -11.78 5.78 5.45
CA CYS A 77 -12.15 5.34 6.79
C CYS A 77 -13.55 5.87 7.15
N LYS A 78 -14.45 4.98 7.60
CA LYS A 78 -15.84 5.34 7.94
C LYS A 78 -15.95 6.41 9.04
N ARG A 79 -14.98 6.47 9.97
CA ARG A 79 -14.90 7.55 10.97
C ARG A 79 -14.78 8.93 10.31
N GLY A 80 -14.16 8.98 9.13
CA GLY A 80 -14.00 10.16 8.28
C GLY A 80 -15.31 10.80 7.83
N ASP A 81 -16.43 10.08 7.89
CA ASP A 81 -17.75 10.59 7.48
C ASP A 81 -18.31 11.61 8.50
N PHE A 82 -17.84 11.57 9.75
CA PHE A 82 -18.34 12.40 10.86
C PHE A 82 -17.26 13.21 11.58
N ASP A 83 -15.99 12.78 11.50
CA ASP A 83 -14.81 13.37 12.15
C ASP A 83 -13.56 13.12 11.28
N LYS A 84 -12.34 13.34 11.77
CA LYS A 84 -11.10 12.92 11.11
C LYS A 84 -10.98 11.38 11.09
N PRO A 85 -10.43 10.78 10.03
CA PRO A 85 -10.20 9.33 9.97
C PRO A 85 -9.29 8.83 11.11
N VAL A 86 -9.36 7.54 11.41
CA VAL A 86 -8.41 6.89 12.32
C VAL A 86 -7.00 6.98 11.73
N SER A 87 -6.01 7.29 12.55
CA SER A 87 -4.59 7.35 12.17
C SER A 87 -3.97 5.95 12.08
N ILE A 88 -4.55 5.13 11.21
CA ILE A 88 -4.24 3.71 10.97
C ILE A 88 -2.73 3.49 10.76
N ASP A 89 -2.09 4.36 9.96
CA ASP A 89 -0.69 4.21 9.60
C ASP A 89 0.24 4.41 10.80
N ASN A 90 -0.05 5.41 11.64
CA ASN A 90 0.72 5.70 12.85
C ASN A 90 0.52 4.62 13.92
N LEU A 91 -0.68 4.04 14.03
CA LEU A 91 -0.94 2.89 14.90
C LEU A 91 -0.10 1.67 14.47
N LYS A 92 -0.06 1.38 13.17
CA LYS A 92 0.78 0.32 12.60
C LYS A 92 2.26 0.59 12.86
N ARG A 93 2.72 1.82 12.63
CA ARG A 93 4.12 2.22 12.88
C ARG A 93 4.52 2.04 14.34
N PHE A 94 3.67 2.42 15.28
CA PHE A 94 3.94 2.21 16.70
C PHE A 94 4.18 0.74 17.02
N VAL A 95 3.32 -0.15 16.51
CA VAL A 95 3.46 -1.60 16.73
C VAL A 95 4.78 -2.10 16.16
N THR A 96 5.12 -1.72 14.92
CA THR A 96 6.34 -2.18 14.27
C THR A 96 7.58 -1.66 15.00
N ASP A 97 7.58 -0.38 15.41
CA ASP A 97 8.64 0.21 16.23
C ASP A 97 8.78 -0.48 17.59
N TYR A 98 7.66 -0.84 18.24
CA TYR A 98 7.66 -1.57 19.51
C TYR A 98 8.33 -2.94 19.34
N ILE A 99 7.95 -3.71 18.31
CA ILE A 99 8.53 -5.03 18.03
C ILE A 99 10.02 -4.93 17.76
N TYR A 100 10.43 -3.96 16.93
CA TYR A 100 11.83 -3.72 16.59
C TYR A 100 12.66 -3.32 17.82
N LYS A 101 12.24 -2.28 18.56
CA LYS A 101 12.96 -1.75 19.73
C LYS A 101 13.10 -2.77 20.84
N ASN A 102 12.06 -3.58 21.08
CA ASN A 102 12.07 -4.63 22.11
C ASN A 102 12.68 -5.95 21.62
N LYS A 103 13.16 -6.03 20.37
CA LYS A 103 13.77 -7.23 19.78
C LYS A 103 12.88 -8.47 19.94
N VAL A 104 11.57 -8.29 19.77
CA VAL A 104 10.60 -9.37 19.96
C VAL A 104 10.81 -10.40 18.86
N LYS A 105 11.09 -11.64 19.25
CA LYS A 105 11.31 -12.73 18.29
C LYS A 105 10.00 -13.15 17.64
N ILE A 106 10.03 -13.22 16.31
CA ILE A 106 8.92 -13.72 15.52
C ILE A 106 9.21 -15.18 15.17
N PRO A 107 8.37 -16.15 15.60
CA PRO A 107 8.54 -17.54 15.23
C PRO A 107 8.42 -17.69 13.71
N VAL A 108 9.38 -18.38 13.10
CA VAL A 108 9.29 -18.81 11.71
C VAL A 108 8.36 -20.03 11.66
N PRO A 109 7.34 -20.05 10.79
CA PRO A 109 6.48 -21.21 10.65
C PRO A 109 7.28 -22.41 10.13
N GLU A 110 6.86 -23.63 10.54
CA GLU A 110 7.39 -24.85 9.94
C GLU A 110 6.86 -24.98 8.51
N ILE A 111 7.76 -25.07 7.54
CA ILE A 111 7.42 -25.07 6.11
C ILE A 111 7.80 -26.43 5.52
N LYS A 112 6.81 -27.14 4.98
CA LYS A 112 7.05 -28.37 4.21
C LYS A 112 7.65 -28.01 2.85
N ARG A 113 8.91 -28.41 2.62
CA ARG A 113 9.62 -28.10 1.38
C ARG A 113 9.08 -28.88 0.19
N ARG A 114 9.16 -28.25 -0.99
CA ARG A 114 8.84 -28.75 -2.32
C ARG A 114 10.11 -28.80 -3.17
N ASP A 115 10.12 -29.62 -4.22
CA ASP A 115 11.28 -29.79 -5.10
C ASP A 115 11.37 -28.72 -6.18
N GLU A 116 10.23 -28.10 -6.53
CA GLU A 116 10.12 -27.12 -7.59
C GLU A 116 10.83 -25.80 -7.22
N LYS A 117 11.65 -25.32 -8.16
CA LYS A 117 12.41 -24.07 -8.03
C LYS A 117 11.71 -22.92 -8.75
N VAL A 118 11.69 -21.75 -8.12
CA VAL A 118 11.18 -20.50 -8.71
C VAL A 118 12.25 -19.41 -8.64
N ALA A 119 12.48 -18.74 -9.76
CA ALA A 119 13.40 -17.61 -9.84
C ALA A 119 12.62 -16.30 -9.81
N ILE A 120 13.14 -15.31 -9.10
CA ILE A 120 12.58 -13.95 -9.07
C ILE A 120 13.68 -12.97 -9.43
N ILE A 121 13.45 -12.09 -10.40
CA ILE A 121 14.40 -11.07 -10.82
C ILE A 121 13.94 -9.71 -10.27
N GLY A 122 14.69 -9.19 -9.29
CA GLY A 122 14.41 -7.96 -8.56
C GLY A 122 14.02 -8.21 -7.10
N ALA A 123 14.78 -7.65 -6.15
CA ALA A 123 14.52 -7.71 -4.71
C ALA A 123 13.80 -6.44 -4.20
N GLY A 124 12.86 -5.92 -4.99
CA GLY A 124 11.93 -4.86 -4.56
C GLY A 124 10.69 -5.42 -3.84
N PRO A 125 9.73 -4.56 -3.45
CA PRO A 125 8.53 -4.98 -2.71
C PRO A 125 7.73 -6.11 -3.39
N ALA A 126 7.52 -6.05 -4.71
CA ALA A 126 6.78 -7.08 -5.44
C ALA A 126 7.52 -8.43 -5.43
N GLY A 127 8.81 -8.44 -5.80
CA GLY A 127 9.61 -9.66 -5.87
C GLY A 127 9.79 -10.33 -4.51
N LEU A 128 10.06 -9.55 -3.47
CA LEU A 128 10.22 -10.07 -2.12
C LEU A 128 8.89 -10.54 -1.49
N THR A 129 7.76 -9.92 -1.85
CA THR A 129 6.44 -10.41 -1.43
C THR A 129 6.13 -11.75 -2.10
N ALA A 130 6.35 -11.86 -3.41
CA ALA A 130 6.19 -13.14 -4.11
C ALA A 130 7.13 -14.22 -3.53
N ALA A 131 8.36 -13.85 -3.18
CA ALA A 131 9.30 -14.76 -2.53
C ALA A 131 8.81 -15.25 -1.16
N ASN A 132 8.34 -14.34 -0.31
CA ASN A 132 7.80 -14.64 1.00
C ASN A 132 6.68 -15.68 0.92
N ASP A 133 5.74 -15.47 0.00
CA ASP A 133 4.58 -16.32 -0.16
C ASP A 133 4.93 -17.68 -0.74
N LEU A 134 5.67 -17.71 -1.85
CA LEU A 134 6.08 -18.96 -2.51
C LEU A 134 6.96 -19.81 -1.59
N ALA A 135 7.88 -19.19 -0.85
CA ALA A 135 8.65 -19.89 0.18
C ALA A 135 7.74 -20.41 1.31
N GLY A 136 6.73 -19.63 1.72
CA GLY A 136 5.70 -20.07 2.67
C GLY A 136 4.88 -21.28 2.18
N MET A 137 4.67 -21.40 0.87
CA MET A 137 4.04 -22.55 0.22
C MET A 137 4.99 -23.75 0.03
N GLY A 138 6.27 -23.61 0.40
CA GLY A 138 7.26 -24.68 0.37
C GLY A 138 8.22 -24.66 -0.81
N TYR A 139 8.03 -23.80 -1.81
CA TYR A 139 8.88 -23.73 -3.00
C TYR A 139 10.32 -23.32 -2.66
N GLN A 140 11.27 -23.76 -3.49
CA GLN A 140 12.66 -23.31 -3.43
C GLN A 140 12.80 -22.01 -4.24
N VAL A 141 12.88 -20.88 -3.54
CA VAL A 141 12.89 -19.56 -4.16
C VAL A 141 14.27 -18.94 -4.12
N THR A 142 14.75 -18.51 -5.29
CA THR A 142 15.96 -17.69 -5.43
C THR A 142 15.61 -16.33 -6.02
N VAL A 143 15.95 -15.26 -5.31
CA VAL A 143 15.80 -13.87 -5.76
C VAL A 143 17.15 -13.38 -6.27
N PHE A 144 17.17 -12.83 -7.48
CA PHE A 144 18.34 -12.22 -8.10
C PHE A 144 18.18 -10.70 -8.10
N GLU A 145 19.13 -10.00 -7.50
CA GLU A 145 19.13 -8.54 -7.37
C GLU A 145 20.35 -7.97 -8.08
N LYS A 146 20.12 -6.94 -8.92
CA LYS A 146 21.15 -6.23 -9.67
C LYS A 146 22.09 -5.46 -8.74
N GLU A 147 21.54 -4.89 -7.68
CA GLU A 147 22.26 -4.02 -6.77
C GLU A 147 22.98 -4.77 -5.64
N SER A 148 23.81 -4.02 -4.89
CA SER A 148 24.57 -4.52 -3.75
C SER A 148 23.74 -4.70 -2.47
N LYS A 149 22.48 -4.27 -2.47
CA LYS A 149 21.54 -4.39 -1.34
C LYS A 149 20.13 -4.64 -1.86
N VAL A 150 19.39 -5.43 -1.08
CA VAL A 150 17.96 -5.67 -1.26
C VAL A 150 17.12 -4.43 -0.99
N GLY A 151 15.91 -4.45 -1.53
CA GLY A 151 14.84 -3.50 -1.24
C GLY A 151 14.47 -2.59 -2.41
N GLY A 152 15.21 -2.59 -3.52
CA GLY A 152 14.89 -1.74 -4.66
C GLY A 152 14.67 -0.26 -4.26
N MET A 153 13.58 0.36 -4.72
CA MET A 153 13.32 1.78 -4.47
C MET A 153 13.16 2.16 -3.00
N MET A 154 12.69 1.26 -2.13
CA MET A 154 12.62 1.58 -0.69
C MET A 154 14.03 1.73 -0.07
N MET A 155 15.03 1.00 -0.57
CA MET A 155 16.43 1.10 -0.13
C MET A 155 17.18 2.27 -0.78
N TRP A 156 16.91 2.52 -2.06
CA TRP A 156 17.75 3.41 -2.86
C TRP A 156 17.16 4.79 -3.13
N ALA A 157 15.83 4.93 -3.20
CA ALA A 157 15.18 6.19 -3.57
C ALA A 157 14.52 6.90 -2.38
N ILE A 158 13.91 6.16 -1.46
CA ILE A 158 13.24 6.77 -0.30
C ILE A 158 14.29 7.28 0.70
N PRO A 159 14.29 8.57 1.10
CA PRO A 159 15.31 9.10 2.00
C PRO A 159 15.28 8.54 3.43
N SER A 160 16.43 8.47 4.09
CA SER A 160 16.55 7.92 5.45
C SER A 160 15.82 8.72 6.53
N TYR A 161 15.62 10.02 6.33
CA TYR A 161 14.84 10.87 7.24
C TYR A 161 13.33 10.54 7.21
N ARG A 162 12.87 9.74 6.23
CA ARG A 162 11.51 9.18 6.14
C ARG A 162 11.49 7.69 6.43
N LEU A 163 12.46 6.93 5.93
CA LEU A 163 12.50 5.47 6.06
C LEU A 163 13.91 4.99 6.43
N PRO A 164 14.16 4.65 7.70
CA PRO A 164 15.45 4.15 8.13
C PRO A 164 15.79 2.80 7.49
N ARG A 165 17.05 2.58 7.13
CA ARG A 165 17.48 1.41 6.35
C ARG A 165 17.37 0.11 7.15
N GLU A 166 17.59 0.20 8.45
CA GLU A 166 17.44 -0.89 9.41
C GLU A 166 15.99 -1.39 9.51
N GLN A 167 15.00 -0.51 9.28
CA GLN A 167 13.59 -0.90 9.29
C GLN A 167 13.22 -1.69 8.03
N ILE A 168 13.82 -1.35 6.88
CA ILE A 168 13.70 -2.13 5.65
C ILE A 168 14.29 -3.52 5.88
N MET A 169 15.52 -3.59 6.41
CA MET A 169 16.20 -4.86 6.66
C MET A 169 15.50 -5.70 7.73
N PHE A 170 14.81 -5.08 8.69
CA PHE A 170 14.00 -5.79 9.65
C PHE A 170 12.87 -6.57 8.97
N ASP A 171 12.10 -5.93 8.10
CA ASP A 171 11.06 -6.62 7.33
C ASP A 171 11.64 -7.69 6.40
N VAL A 172 12.74 -7.39 5.69
CA VAL A 172 13.41 -8.37 4.80
C VAL A 172 13.94 -9.59 5.56
N SER A 173 14.45 -9.41 6.78
CA SER A 173 14.98 -10.52 7.57
C SER A 173 13.91 -11.58 7.89
N ASN A 174 12.65 -11.18 8.02
CA ASN A 174 11.54 -12.12 8.20
C ASN A 174 11.27 -12.95 6.93
N ILE A 175 11.53 -12.39 5.75
CA ILE A 175 11.41 -13.07 4.45
C ILE A 175 12.55 -14.07 4.28
N GLU A 176 13.79 -13.65 4.55
CA GLU A 176 14.98 -14.52 4.52
C GLU A 176 14.83 -15.71 5.49
N ALA A 177 14.25 -15.47 6.67
CA ALA A 177 14.01 -16.50 7.67
C ALA A 177 13.10 -17.65 7.19
N ARG A 178 12.30 -17.45 6.13
CA ARG A 178 11.51 -18.51 5.47
C ARG A 178 12.34 -19.40 4.53
N GLY A 179 13.63 -19.10 4.36
CA GLY A 179 14.57 -19.83 3.52
C GLY A 179 14.59 -19.36 2.07
N VAL A 180 14.28 -18.08 1.82
CA VAL A 180 14.49 -17.44 0.52
C VAL A 180 15.99 -17.22 0.32
N GLU A 181 16.54 -17.68 -0.81
CA GLU A 181 17.92 -17.38 -1.19
C GLU A 181 17.97 -16.06 -1.96
N ILE A 182 18.88 -15.16 -1.62
CA ILE A 182 19.05 -13.87 -2.32
C ILE A 182 20.47 -13.76 -2.88
N LYS A 183 20.57 -13.53 -4.19
CA LYS A 183 21.82 -13.33 -4.94
C LYS A 183 21.93 -11.88 -5.40
N LEU A 184 22.76 -11.12 -4.71
CA LEU A 184 23.06 -9.72 -5.01
C LEU A 184 24.02 -9.59 -6.20
N ASN A 185 24.16 -8.38 -6.75
CA ASN A 185 25.04 -8.04 -7.88
C ASN A 185 24.86 -8.95 -9.10
N THR A 186 23.64 -9.44 -9.33
CA THR A 186 23.31 -10.31 -10.46
C THR A 186 22.59 -9.53 -11.54
N HIS A 187 23.31 -9.20 -12.60
CA HIS A 187 22.77 -8.52 -13.77
C HIS A 187 22.20 -9.55 -14.76
N PHE A 188 21.00 -9.27 -15.28
CA PHE A 188 20.43 -9.99 -16.41
C PHE A 188 20.60 -9.18 -17.70
N GLY A 189 20.63 -9.86 -18.83
CA GLY A 189 20.84 -9.26 -20.16
C GLY A 189 22.20 -9.56 -20.79
N SER A 190 23.10 -10.22 -20.06
CA SER A 190 24.33 -10.78 -20.63
C SER A 190 24.08 -12.17 -21.24
N PRO A 191 24.92 -12.65 -22.18
CA PRO A 191 24.74 -13.96 -22.81
C PRO A 191 24.65 -15.14 -21.82
N ASP A 192 25.26 -15.01 -20.64
CA ASP A 192 25.28 -16.01 -19.57
C ASP A 192 24.17 -15.83 -18.51
N LYS A 193 23.41 -14.72 -18.56
CA LYS A 193 22.33 -14.40 -17.61
C LYS A 193 21.08 -13.95 -18.35
N THR A 194 20.35 -14.94 -18.87
CA THR A 194 19.09 -14.76 -19.60
C THR A 194 17.92 -15.43 -18.89
N ILE A 195 16.69 -14.98 -19.19
CA ILE A 195 15.46 -15.58 -18.65
C ILE A 195 15.32 -17.04 -19.13
N SER A 196 15.62 -17.31 -20.40
CA SER A 196 15.60 -18.67 -20.95
C SER A 196 16.63 -19.56 -20.24
N GLY A 197 17.83 -19.03 -19.93
CA GLY A 197 18.86 -19.75 -19.20
C GLY A 197 18.40 -20.21 -17.81
N LEU A 198 17.62 -19.40 -17.09
CA LEU A 198 17.01 -19.85 -15.82
C LEU A 198 16.07 -21.05 -16.00
N LEU A 199 15.26 -21.06 -17.06
CA LEU A 199 14.38 -22.20 -17.32
C LEU A 199 15.19 -23.47 -17.66
N GLU A 200 16.30 -23.32 -18.39
CA GLU A 200 17.25 -24.40 -18.70
C GLU A 200 18.01 -24.90 -17.46
N GLU A 201 18.31 -24.02 -16.50
CA GLU A 201 18.88 -24.35 -15.18
C GLU A 201 17.89 -25.11 -14.27
N GLY A 202 16.63 -25.29 -14.71
CA GLY A 202 15.63 -26.10 -14.04
C GLY A 202 14.64 -25.33 -13.17
N TYR A 203 14.66 -23.99 -13.19
CA TYR A 203 13.60 -23.19 -12.59
C TYR A 203 12.29 -23.42 -13.36
N LYS A 204 11.21 -23.70 -12.63
CA LYS A 204 9.91 -24.05 -13.22
C LYS A 204 9.06 -22.82 -13.53
N ALA A 205 9.32 -21.71 -12.86
CA ALA A 205 8.73 -20.42 -13.12
C ALA A 205 9.74 -19.28 -12.87
N VAL A 206 9.58 -18.17 -13.58
CA VAL A 206 10.37 -16.94 -13.41
C VAL A 206 9.41 -15.76 -13.20
N PHE A 207 9.65 -14.95 -12.18
CA PHE A 207 8.91 -13.71 -11.92
C PHE A 207 9.80 -12.49 -12.14
N LEU A 208 9.37 -11.58 -13.03
CA LEU A 208 10.06 -10.33 -13.34
C LEU A 208 9.49 -9.20 -12.48
N ALA A 209 10.29 -8.73 -11.53
CA ALA A 209 9.94 -7.68 -10.57
C ALA A 209 11.01 -6.56 -10.52
N VAL A 210 11.57 -6.21 -11.67
CA VAL A 210 12.70 -5.27 -11.81
C VAL A 210 12.31 -3.80 -11.56
N GLY A 211 11.02 -3.47 -11.58
CA GLY A 211 10.50 -2.13 -11.33
C GLY A 211 10.75 -1.13 -12.47
N ALA A 212 10.55 0.16 -12.19
CA ALA A 212 10.75 1.27 -13.12
C ALA A 212 12.01 2.08 -12.73
N GLN A 213 13.17 1.66 -13.22
CA GLN A 213 14.47 2.16 -12.75
C GLN A 213 14.98 3.40 -13.48
N LYS A 214 14.40 3.74 -14.63
CA LYS A 214 14.92 4.80 -15.50
C LYS A 214 14.03 6.03 -15.42
N GLY A 215 14.61 7.20 -15.14
CA GLY A 215 13.86 8.45 -15.15
C GLY A 215 13.65 9.02 -16.55
N ARG A 216 12.56 9.77 -16.72
CA ARG A 216 12.28 10.50 -17.96
C ARG A 216 13.09 11.79 -18.06
N LYS A 217 13.64 12.04 -19.24
CA LYS A 217 14.32 13.28 -19.62
C LYS A 217 13.32 14.42 -19.82
N LEU A 218 13.79 15.67 -19.73
CA LEU A 218 13.01 16.88 -20.05
C LEU A 218 12.71 17.00 -21.54
N GLU A 219 13.62 16.49 -22.38
CA GLU A 219 13.58 16.59 -23.84
C GLU A 219 13.60 18.05 -24.33
N VAL A 220 14.40 18.88 -23.66
CA VAL A 220 14.57 20.31 -24.00
C VAL A 220 15.98 20.61 -24.52
N PRO A 221 16.14 21.65 -25.36
CA PRO A 221 17.47 22.06 -25.80
C PRO A 221 18.41 22.36 -24.62
N GLY A 222 19.66 21.93 -24.74
CA GLY A 222 20.70 22.13 -23.74
C GLY A 222 20.71 21.11 -22.58
N GLU A 223 19.77 20.17 -22.53
CA GLU A 223 19.75 19.14 -21.48
C GLU A 223 20.90 18.13 -21.61
N GLU A 224 21.10 17.60 -22.82
CA GLU A 224 22.01 16.49 -23.07
C GLU A 224 23.49 16.87 -22.91
N GLY A 225 24.24 16.07 -22.16
CA GLY A 225 25.67 16.27 -21.94
C GLY A 225 26.04 17.42 -21.01
N THR A 226 25.05 18.09 -20.40
CA THR A 226 25.28 19.24 -19.51
C THR A 226 25.61 18.80 -18.09
N GLU A 227 26.75 19.23 -17.57
CA GLU A 227 27.10 19.05 -16.17
C GLU A 227 26.14 19.84 -15.26
N GLY A 228 25.60 19.19 -14.23
CA GLY A 228 24.62 19.78 -13.32
C GLY A 228 23.16 19.40 -13.61
N VAL A 229 22.89 18.73 -14.74
CA VAL A 229 21.60 18.06 -14.98
C VAL A 229 21.70 16.60 -14.56
N MET A 230 20.81 16.15 -13.68
CA MET A 230 20.82 14.77 -13.17
C MET A 230 19.41 14.22 -12.99
N ASP A 231 19.31 12.89 -13.07
CA ASP A 231 18.08 12.18 -12.76
C ASP A 231 17.79 12.15 -11.26
N CYS A 232 16.50 12.22 -10.90
CA CYS A 232 16.05 12.17 -9.51
C CYS A 232 16.42 10.86 -8.79
N LEU A 233 16.30 9.72 -9.46
CA LEU A 233 16.62 8.43 -8.85
C LEU A 233 18.12 8.28 -8.65
N ASP A 234 18.93 8.70 -9.63
CA ASP A 234 20.38 8.69 -9.48
C ASP A 234 20.84 9.58 -8.33
N PHE A 235 20.29 10.80 -8.22
CA PHE A 235 20.57 11.69 -7.10
C PHE A 235 20.24 11.05 -5.75
N LEU A 236 19.02 10.53 -5.59
CA LEU A 236 18.56 9.91 -4.34
C LEU A 236 19.36 8.65 -4.00
N LYS A 237 19.72 7.85 -5.01
CA LYS A 237 20.55 6.64 -4.87
C LYS A 237 21.96 7.00 -4.41
N ASN A 238 22.58 8.02 -4.99
CA ASN A 238 23.91 8.49 -4.61
C ASN A 238 23.93 9.00 -3.16
N VAL A 239 22.94 9.79 -2.76
CA VAL A 239 22.80 10.23 -1.37
C VAL A 239 22.60 9.04 -0.42
N SER A 240 21.78 8.07 -0.82
CA SER A 240 21.55 6.84 -0.05
C SER A 240 22.80 5.96 0.06
N ALA A 241 23.70 6.03 -0.93
CA ALA A 241 25.02 5.39 -0.91
C ALA A 241 26.05 6.17 -0.07
N GLY A 242 25.71 7.37 0.41
CA GLY A 242 26.56 8.19 1.26
C GLY A 242 27.26 9.35 0.56
N ASP A 243 26.95 9.63 -0.71
CA ASP A 243 27.45 10.83 -1.38
C ASP A 243 26.66 12.07 -0.93
N LEU A 244 27.24 12.81 0.02
CA LEU A 244 26.67 14.05 0.56
C LEU A 244 27.29 15.30 -0.07
N LYS A 245 27.92 15.19 -1.24
CA LYS A 245 28.41 16.37 -1.96
C LYS A 245 27.23 17.23 -2.36
N SER A 246 27.41 18.54 -2.21
CA SER A 246 26.40 19.50 -2.67
C SER A 246 26.23 19.38 -4.19
N PRO A 247 24.98 19.20 -4.68
CA PRO A 247 24.71 19.16 -6.12
C PRO A 247 24.89 20.54 -6.79
N GLY A 248 24.95 21.62 -6.02
CA GLY A 248 25.07 23.01 -6.51
C GLY A 248 24.66 24.00 -5.42
N LYS A 249 24.90 25.31 -5.62
CA LYS A 249 24.46 26.34 -4.65
C LYS A 249 22.95 26.56 -4.72
N THR A 250 22.39 26.34 -5.91
CA THR A 250 20.97 26.41 -6.23
C THR A 250 20.54 25.14 -6.97
N VAL A 251 19.40 24.58 -6.57
CA VAL A 251 18.87 23.32 -7.13
C VAL A 251 17.42 23.52 -7.56
N ALA A 252 17.14 23.24 -8.84
CA ALA A 252 15.80 23.22 -9.39
C ALA A 252 15.34 21.76 -9.61
N VAL A 253 14.33 21.32 -8.87
CA VAL A 253 13.72 20.00 -9.03
C VAL A 253 12.48 20.11 -9.91
N ILE A 254 12.45 19.37 -11.01
CA ILE A 254 11.37 19.47 -12.00
C ILE A 254 10.38 18.32 -11.80
N GLY A 255 9.19 18.62 -11.27
CA GLY A 255 8.17 17.60 -11.01
C GLY A 255 7.23 17.98 -9.88
N GLY A 256 6.27 17.10 -9.59
CA GLY A 256 5.32 17.31 -8.49
C GLY A 256 4.89 16.03 -7.77
N GLY A 257 5.49 14.89 -8.10
CA GLY A 257 5.25 13.61 -7.42
C GLY A 257 6.11 13.44 -6.17
N ASN A 258 5.92 12.33 -5.45
CA ASN A 258 6.66 12.05 -4.21
C ASN A 258 8.18 12.10 -4.43
N SER A 259 8.70 11.53 -5.51
CA SER A 259 10.15 11.56 -5.82
C SER A 259 10.69 12.98 -5.95
N ALA A 260 9.91 13.90 -6.53
CA ALA A 260 10.31 15.31 -6.64
C ALA A 260 10.39 15.99 -5.27
N VAL A 261 9.42 15.70 -4.39
CA VAL A 261 9.40 16.21 -3.01
C VAL A 261 10.55 15.61 -2.20
N ASP A 262 10.77 14.30 -2.30
CA ASP A 262 11.87 13.60 -1.64
C ASP A 262 13.24 14.13 -2.10
N ALA A 263 13.43 14.34 -3.41
CA ALA A 263 14.64 14.94 -3.96
C ALA A 263 14.85 16.37 -3.49
N ALA A 264 13.80 17.20 -3.48
CA ALA A 264 13.90 18.58 -3.02
C ALA A 264 14.25 18.68 -1.52
N ARG A 265 13.57 17.91 -0.67
CA ARG A 265 13.83 17.84 0.77
C ARG A 265 15.21 17.24 1.06
N THR A 266 15.66 16.27 0.27
CA THR A 266 17.02 15.72 0.34
C THR A 266 18.06 16.76 -0.04
N ALA A 267 17.88 17.43 -1.18
CA ALA A 267 18.76 18.52 -1.62
C ALA A 267 18.80 19.65 -0.59
N LYS A 268 17.67 19.97 0.06
CA LYS A 268 17.57 21.04 1.06
C LYS A 268 18.46 20.81 2.29
N ARG A 269 18.79 19.56 2.60
CA ARG A 269 19.72 19.18 3.69
C ARG A 269 21.18 19.42 3.33
N ILE A 270 21.50 19.51 2.03
CA ILE A 270 22.87 19.64 1.51
C ILE A 270 23.10 21.04 0.90
N THR A 271 22.03 21.69 0.42
CA THR A 271 22.03 22.96 -0.29
C THR A 271 20.93 23.88 0.26
N PRO A 272 21.22 25.17 0.55
CA PRO A 272 20.24 26.08 1.15
C PRO A 272 19.13 26.52 0.18
N ASP A 273 19.40 26.72 -1.10
CA ASP A 273 18.42 27.23 -2.07
C ASP A 273 17.93 26.12 -2.99
N VAL A 274 16.71 25.64 -2.70
CA VAL A 274 16.06 24.55 -3.44
C VAL A 274 14.66 24.97 -3.87
N TYR A 275 14.35 24.71 -5.14
CA TYR A 275 13.09 25.04 -5.77
C TYR A 275 12.45 23.79 -6.35
N ILE A 276 11.13 23.67 -6.25
CA ILE A 276 10.33 22.75 -7.06
C ILE A 276 9.66 23.55 -8.16
N ILE A 277 9.86 23.13 -9.42
CA ILE A 277 9.20 23.70 -10.58
C ILE A 277 8.12 22.71 -11.04
N TYR A 278 6.87 23.16 -11.02
CA TYR A 278 5.72 22.33 -11.35
C TYR A 278 4.77 23.02 -12.32
N ARG A 279 4.45 22.31 -13.41
CA ARG A 279 3.64 22.84 -14.52
C ARG A 279 2.15 23.03 -14.21
N ARG A 280 1.67 22.58 -13.04
CA ARG A 280 0.26 22.77 -12.59
C ARG A 280 0.23 23.47 -11.23
N THR A 281 -0.95 23.57 -10.62
CA THR A 281 -1.10 24.16 -9.28
C THR A 281 -0.82 23.11 -8.20
N ARG A 282 -0.76 23.56 -6.94
CA ARG A 282 -0.63 22.71 -5.76
C ARG A 282 -1.69 21.60 -5.70
N ASN A 283 -2.92 21.87 -6.14
CA ASN A 283 -4.03 20.91 -6.04
C ASN A 283 -3.88 19.72 -6.99
N GLU A 284 -3.17 19.88 -8.10
CA GLU A 284 -2.91 18.78 -9.04
C GLU A 284 -1.57 18.09 -8.80
N MET A 285 -0.84 18.41 -7.72
CA MET A 285 0.39 17.69 -7.37
C MET A 285 0.06 16.23 -6.99
N PRO A 286 0.73 15.23 -7.58
CA PRO A 286 0.55 13.83 -7.17
C PRO A 286 1.19 13.48 -5.82
N ALA A 287 2.12 14.31 -5.31
CA ALA A 287 2.75 14.05 -4.03
C ALA A 287 1.76 14.07 -2.87
N LEU A 288 2.08 13.34 -1.80
CA LEU A 288 1.27 13.31 -0.60
C LEU A 288 1.16 14.71 0.01
N LYS A 289 -0.06 15.12 0.37
CA LYS A 289 -0.34 16.47 0.87
C LYS A 289 0.54 16.86 2.06
N HIS A 290 0.72 15.95 3.03
CA HIS A 290 1.57 16.18 4.20
C HIS A 290 3.05 16.30 3.83
N GLU A 291 3.53 15.59 2.80
CA GLU A 291 4.91 15.72 2.32
C GLU A 291 5.16 17.07 1.65
N ILE A 292 4.16 17.60 0.93
CA ILE A 292 4.22 18.96 0.36
C ILE A 292 4.30 19.99 1.49
N GLU A 293 3.43 19.87 2.50
CA GLU A 293 3.40 20.76 3.68
C GLU A 293 4.73 20.73 4.44
N GLU A 294 5.33 19.55 4.60
CA GLU A 294 6.63 19.37 5.25
C GLU A 294 7.79 19.98 4.43
N ALA A 295 7.75 19.88 3.10
CA ALA A 295 8.72 20.54 2.23
C ALA A 295 8.61 22.09 2.29
N GLU A 296 7.38 22.62 2.27
CA GLU A 296 7.10 24.05 2.46
C GLU A 296 7.62 24.51 3.84
N PHE A 297 7.37 23.72 4.89
CA PHE A 297 7.83 24.00 6.25
C PHE A 297 9.36 24.01 6.36
N GLU A 298 10.06 23.09 5.69
CA GLU A 298 11.53 23.06 5.58
C GLU A 298 12.09 24.23 4.74
N GLY A 299 11.25 24.97 4.02
CA GLY A 299 11.63 26.14 3.22
C GLY A 299 12.08 25.80 1.81
N VAL A 300 11.55 24.71 1.23
CA VAL A 300 11.57 24.47 -0.21
C VAL A 300 10.63 25.47 -0.88
N LYS A 301 11.10 26.16 -1.92
CA LYS A 301 10.31 27.16 -2.67
C LYS A 301 9.57 26.47 -3.81
N PHE A 302 8.31 26.82 -4.05
CA PHE A 302 7.51 26.24 -5.14
C PHE A 302 7.21 27.26 -6.24
N HIS A 303 7.53 26.89 -7.47
CA HIS A 303 7.14 27.59 -8.69
C HIS A 303 6.04 26.78 -9.40
N TYR A 304 4.80 27.05 -9.01
CA TYR A 304 3.61 26.49 -9.66
C TYR A 304 3.33 27.16 -10.99
N LEU A 305 2.65 26.43 -11.89
CA LEU A 305 2.31 26.90 -13.22
C LEU A 305 3.55 27.36 -14.01
N VAL A 306 4.65 26.60 -13.90
CA VAL A 306 5.90 26.86 -14.62
C VAL A 306 6.40 25.56 -15.24
N ALA A 307 6.81 25.62 -16.50
CA ALA A 307 7.40 24.48 -17.21
C ALA A 307 8.74 24.88 -17.86
N PRO A 308 9.77 24.02 -17.80
CA PRO A 308 11.03 24.27 -18.49
C PRO A 308 10.86 24.18 -20.00
N VAL A 309 11.59 25.02 -20.73
CA VAL A 309 11.65 25.02 -22.19
C VAL A 309 13.06 24.88 -22.75
N LYS A 310 14.10 25.24 -21.96
CA LYS A 310 15.51 25.12 -22.36
C LYS A 310 16.44 25.18 -21.15
N VAL A 311 17.48 24.35 -21.15
CA VAL A 311 18.58 24.45 -20.18
C VAL A 311 19.60 25.47 -20.70
N ILE A 312 19.91 26.48 -19.88
CA ILE A 312 20.92 27.49 -20.18
C ILE A 312 22.26 27.01 -19.66
N THR A 313 23.25 26.95 -20.55
CA THR A 313 24.58 26.41 -20.25
C THR A 313 25.66 27.46 -20.38
N GLU A 314 26.70 27.35 -19.56
CA GLU A 314 27.94 28.12 -19.65
C GLU A 314 29.12 27.16 -19.46
N ASN A 315 30.03 27.09 -20.44
CA ASN A 315 31.16 26.16 -20.45
C ASN A 315 30.76 24.68 -20.22
N GLY A 316 29.62 24.25 -20.75
CA GLY A 316 29.11 22.89 -20.60
C GLY A 316 28.43 22.60 -19.25
N LYS A 317 28.29 23.59 -18.37
CA LYS A 317 27.61 23.47 -17.07
C LYS A 317 26.27 24.19 -17.07
N ALA A 318 25.31 23.67 -16.31
CA ALA A 318 24.04 24.35 -16.08
C ALA A 318 24.27 25.69 -15.35
N LYS A 319 23.64 26.75 -15.86
CA LYS A 319 23.66 28.11 -15.27
C LYS A 319 22.24 28.63 -15.00
N GLY A 320 21.25 28.08 -15.70
CA GLY A 320 19.87 28.47 -15.52
C GLY A 320 18.92 27.58 -16.32
N LEU A 321 17.64 27.82 -16.09
CA LEU A 321 16.55 27.12 -16.74
C LEU A 321 15.59 28.15 -17.30
N GLU A 322 15.51 28.23 -18.62
CA GLU A 322 14.47 29.00 -19.29
C GLU A 322 13.14 28.27 -19.12
N CYS A 323 12.14 28.99 -18.66
CA CYS A 323 10.83 28.49 -18.31
C CYS A 323 9.74 29.36 -18.93
N VAL A 324 8.56 28.78 -19.10
CA VAL A 324 7.34 29.48 -19.54
C VAL A 324 6.27 29.39 -18.44
N LYS A 325 5.45 30.44 -18.30
CA LYS A 325 4.28 30.37 -17.42
C LYS A 325 3.19 29.50 -18.06
N MET A 326 2.50 28.76 -17.21
CA MET A 326 1.41 27.89 -17.60
C MET A 326 0.07 28.46 -17.11
N LYS A 327 -1.01 28.07 -17.75
CA LYS A 327 -2.38 28.16 -17.23
C LYS A 327 -3.00 26.77 -17.22
N LEU A 328 -4.02 26.56 -16.39
CA LEU A 328 -4.79 25.33 -16.43
C LEU A 328 -5.85 25.42 -17.53
N GLY A 329 -5.80 24.49 -18.48
CA GLY A 329 -6.86 24.22 -19.44
C GLY A 329 -7.91 23.26 -18.88
N GLU A 330 -8.57 22.55 -19.77
CA GLU A 330 -9.59 21.56 -19.44
C GLU A 330 -8.99 20.30 -18.77
N PRO A 331 -9.77 19.60 -17.93
CA PRO A 331 -9.41 18.29 -17.41
C PRO A 331 -9.06 17.27 -18.51
N ASP A 332 -8.03 16.46 -18.27
CA ASP A 332 -7.77 15.25 -19.06
C ASP A 332 -8.68 14.09 -18.62
N SER A 333 -8.49 12.91 -19.21
CA SER A 333 -9.27 11.70 -18.88
C SER A 333 -9.09 11.21 -17.45
N SER A 334 -8.04 11.64 -16.74
CA SER A 334 -7.84 11.38 -15.31
C SER A 334 -8.54 12.42 -14.42
N GLY A 335 -9.24 13.40 -15.00
CA GLY A 335 -9.84 14.54 -14.29
C GLY A 335 -8.83 15.64 -13.93
N ARG A 336 -7.55 15.48 -14.26
CA ARG A 336 -6.51 16.47 -13.95
C ARG A 336 -6.45 17.53 -15.03
N ARG A 337 -6.46 18.80 -14.64
CA ARG A 337 -6.39 19.91 -15.60
C ARG A 337 -5.09 19.90 -16.39
N ARG A 338 -5.19 20.08 -17.70
CA ARG A 338 -4.02 20.12 -18.60
C ARG A 338 -3.27 21.44 -18.43
N PRO A 339 -1.94 21.41 -18.36
CA PRO A 339 -1.16 22.64 -18.34
C PRO A 339 -0.98 23.15 -19.79
N GLU A 340 -1.28 24.43 -20.02
CA GLU A 340 -1.14 25.09 -21.32
C GLU A 340 -0.13 26.26 -21.21
N PRO A 341 0.86 26.36 -22.11
CA PRO A 341 1.82 27.45 -22.07
C PRO A 341 1.18 28.80 -22.41
N ILE A 342 1.62 29.85 -21.73
CA ILE A 342 1.27 31.24 -22.03
C ILE A 342 2.37 31.82 -22.92
N SER A 343 2.06 32.06 -24.19
CA SER A 343 3.04 32.60 -25.16
C SER A 343 3.59 33.97 -24.73
N GLY A 344 4.89 34.20 -24.90
CA GLY A 344 5.52 35.48 -24.56
C GLY A 344 5.75 35.68 -23.05
N SER A 345 5.64 34.61 -22.26
CA SER A 345 5.83 34.63 -20.80
C SER A 345 7.13 33.98 -20.35
N GLU A 346 8.07 33.79 -21.28
CA GLU A 346 9.36 33.14 -21.05
C GLU A 346 10.22 33.97 -20.08
N PHE A 347 10.90 33.28 -19.16
CA PHE A 347 11.80 33.88 -18.18
C PHE A 347 12.86 32.87 -17.74
N ILE A 348 13.94 33.34 -17.16
CA ILE A 348 15.05 32.51 -16.70
C ILE A 348 14.99 32.37 -15.19
N ILE A 349 15.15 31.14 -14.70
CA ILE A 349 15.42 30.83 -13.30
C ILE A 349 16.90 30.44 -13.21
N ASP A 350 17.70 31.24 -12.50
CA ASP A 350 19.11 30.92 -12.26
C ASP A 350 19.22 29.67 -11.39
N THR A 351 19.97 28.68 -11.86
CA THR A 351 20.20 27.43 -11.14
C THR A 351 21.49 26.74 -11.60
N ASP A 352 22.29 26.25 -10.66
CA ASP A 352 23.52 25.52 -10.95
C ASP A 352 23.26 24.02 -11.17
N CYS A 353 22.13 23.53 -10.65
CA CYS A 353 21.74 22.13 -10.74
C CYS A 353 20.25 21.97 -11.08
N ILE A 354 19.96 21.00 -11.93
CA ILE A 354 18.61 20.63 -12.35
C ILE A 354 18.43 19.13 -12.09
N ILE A 355 17.42 18.79 -11.27
CA ILE A 355 17.06 17.40 -10.97
C ILE A 355 15.75 17.08 -11.66
N THR A 356 15.74 16.09 -12.56
CA THR A 356 14.56 15.72 -13.35
C THR A 356 13.72 14.66 -12.62
N ALA A 357 12.45 14.95 -12.35
CA ALA A 357 11.53 14.09 -11.61
C ALA A 357 10.14 14.00 -12.28
N LEU A 358 10.12 13.76 -13.59
CA LEU A 358 8.91 13.83 -14.43
C LEU A 358 8.08 12.53 -14.46
N SER A 359 8.74 11.37 -14.37
CA SER A 359 8.18 10.01 -14.21
C SER A 359 9.34 9.03 -14.28
N GLN A 360 9.04 7.73 -14.12
CA GLN A 360 9.97 6.64 -14.37
C GLN A 360 9.41 5.71 -15.47
N GLU A 361 10.29 4.90 -16.04
CA GLU A 361 10.02 3.83 -17.00
C GLU A 361 10.86 2.59 -16.65
N ALA A 362 10.41 1.42 -17.09
CA ALA A 362 11.18 0.20 -16.95
C ALA A 362 12.32 0.17 -17.97
N ASP A 363 13.47 -0.36 -17.53
CA ASP A 363 14.55 -0.74 -18.42
C ASP A 363 14.33 -2.20 -18.84
N LEU A 364 13.99 -2.41 -20.10
CA LEU A 364 13.62 -3.72 -20.67
C LEU A 364 14.71 -4.31 -21.58
N GLU A 365 15.87 -3.64 -21.71
CA GLU A 365 16.95 -4.11 -22.59
C GLU A 365 17.45 -5.51 -22.20
N PHE A 366 17.37 -5.85 -20.90
CA PHE A 366 17.80 -7.15 -20.36
C PHE A 366 17.00 -8.36 -20.90
N LEU A 367 15.84 -8.14 -21.52
CA LEU A 367 15.03 -9.21 -22.08
C LEU A 367 15.66 -9.81 -23.34
N GLY A 368 16.30 -8.97 -24.16
CA GLY A 368 16.77 -9.30 -25.51
C GLY A 368 15.63 -9.37 -26.55
N ASP A 369 16.01 -9.30 -27.83
CA ASP A 369 15.07 -9.16 -28.96
C ASP A 369 14.13 -10.36 -29.15
N ASP A 370 14.58 -11.58 -28.84
CA ASP A 370 13.82 -12.83 -28.99
C ASP A 370 13.27 -13.37 -27.67
N SER A 371 12.99 -12.48 -26.71
CA SER A 371 12.52 -12.88 -25.38
C SER A 371 11.18 -13.62 -25.41
N GLY A 372 10.29 -13.28 -26.35
CA GLY A 372 8.88 -13.70 -26.38
C GLY A 372 8.02 -12.98 -25.34
N ILE A 373 8.47 -11.81 -24.88
CA ILE A 373 7.81 -10.99 -23.87
C ILE A 373 7.59 -9.60 -24.46
N ASP A 374 6.33 -9.18 -24.55
CA ASP A 374 5.95 -7.93 -25.18
C ASP A 374 5.92 -6.75 -24.19
N ALA A 375 6.22 -5.56 -24.69
CA ALA A 375 6.07 -4.30 -23.98
C ALA A 375 4.86 -3.50 -24.50
N THR A 376 4.17 -2.82 -23.60
CA THR A 376 3.13 -1.86 -23.94
C THR A 376 3.75 -0.59 -24.54
N LYS A 377 2.92 0.24 -25.19
CA LYS A 377 3.31 1.59 -25.64
C LYS A 377 3.82 2.53 -24.54
N TRP A 378 3.63 2.15 -23.27
CA TRP A 378 4.04 2.92 -22.10
C TRP A 378 5.38 2.45 -21.50
N GLY A 379 6.02 1.45 -22.11
CA GLY A 379 7.28 0.89 -21.62
C GLY A 379 7.11 -0.03 -20.40
N THR A 380 5.92 -0.61 -20.21
CA THR A 380 5.65 -1.66 -19.20
C THR A 380 5.46 -3.00 -19.87
N LEU A 381 5.57 -4.10 -19.13
CA LEU A 381 5.37 -5.45 -19.67
C LEU A 381 3.88 -5.78 -19.87
N VAL A 382 3.57 -6.47 -20.96
CA VAL A 382 2.23 -7.02 -21.24
C VAL A 382 2.06 -8.32 -20.43
N VAL A 383 1.00 -8.36 -19.64
CA VAL A 383 0.61 -9.53 -18.84
C VAL A 383 -0.90 -9.74 -18.88
N ASP A 384 -1.34 -10.97 -18.60
CA ASP A 384 -2.76 -11.29 -18.40
C ASP A 384 -3.25 -11.00 -16.95
N ASP A 385 -4.50 -11.33 -16.66
CA ASP A 385 -5.13 -11.17 -15.33
C ASP A 385 -4.37 -11.93 -14.22
N GLY A 386 -3.64 -13.00 -14.58
CA GLY A 386 -2.79 -13.79 -13.68
C GLY A 386 -1.33 -13.32 -13.66
N LEU A 387 -1.01 -12.16 -14.24
CA LEU A 387 0.35 -11.62 -14.37
C LEU A 387 1.29 -12.47 -15.25
N GLN A 388 0.77 -13.41 -16.04
CA GLN A 388 1.58 -14.22 -16.95
C GLN A 388 1.89 -13.44 -18.21
N THR A 389 3.15 -13.50 -18.66
CA THR A 389 3.60 -12.92 -19.93
C THR A 389 3.27 -13.83 -21.12
N GLY A 390 3.53 -13.36 -22.34
CA GLY A 390 3.44 -14.19 -23.55
C GLY A 390 4.35 -15.43 -23.54
N LYS A 391 5.39 -15.44 -22.69
CA LYS A 391 6.29 -16.59 -22.51
C LYS A 391 5.80 -17.50 -21.39
N LYS A 392 5.56 -18.77 -21.73
CA LYS A 392 5.11 -19.80 -20.78
C LYS A 392 6.07 -19.93 -19.59
N GLY A 393 5.50 -19.91 -18.38
CA GLY A 393 6.25 -20.01 -17.13
C GLY A 393 6.97 -18.72 -16.71
N VAL A 394 6.74 -17.60 -17.41
CA VAL A 394 7.29 -16.28 -17.05
C VAL A 394 6.16 -15.31 -16.72
N PHE A 395 6.27 -14.69 -15.55
CA PHE A 395 5.32 -13.75 -14.97
C PHE A 395 5.99 -12.40 -14.74
N ALA A 396 5.24 -11.31 -14.68
CA ALA A 396 5.78 -9.99 -14.39
C ALA A 396 4.85 -9.15 -13.51
N GLY A 397 5.42 -8.38 -12.58
CA GLY A 397 4.62 -7.59 -11.65
C GLY A 397 5.42 -6.55 -10.84
N GLY A 398 4.68 -5.68 -10.14
CA GLY A 398 5.18 -4.42 -9.60
C GLY A 398 5.26 -3.34 -10.67
N ASP A 399 6.13 -2.34 -10.47
CA ASP A 399 6.19 -1.17 -11.36
C ASP A 399 6.54 -1.51 -12.82
N VAL A 400 7.18 -2.67 -13.07
CA VAL A 400 7.51 -3.12 -14.43
C VAL A 400 6.25 -3.45 -15.26
N ALA A 401 5.15 -3.82 -14.60
CA ALA A 401 3.86 -4.12 -15.24
C ALA A 401 2.85 -2.98 -15.03
N LEU A 402 2.77 -2.44 -13.81
CA LEU A 402 1.83 -1.36 -13.44
C LEU A 402 2.23 0.01 -13.99
N GLY A 403 3.52 0.23 -14.23
CA GLY A 403 4.11 1.57 -14.18
C GLY A 403 4.37 2.00 -12.74
N PRO A 404 5.02 3.17 -12.52
CA PRO A 404 5.42 3.62 -11.19
C PRO A 404 4.23 3.73 -10.24
N SER A 405 4.22 2.91 -9.20
CA SER A 405 3.11 2.76 -8.26
C SER A 405 3.57 2.90 -6.81
N THR A 406 2.73 2.49 -5.87
CA THR A 406 3.01 2.58 -4.43
C THR A 406 3.48 1.22 -3.90
N ILE A 407 4.25 1.22 -2.80
CA ILE A 407 4.77 -0.02 -2.19
C ILE A 407 3.65 -1.03 -1.93
N ILE A 408 2.50 -0.57 -1.44
CA ILE A 408 1.37 -1.45 -1.08
C ILE A 408 0.68 -2.06 -2.32
N GLU A 409 0.70 -1.39 -3.46
CA GLU A 409 0.24 -1.93 -4.75
C GLU A 409 1.22 -3.00 -5.28
N CYS A 410 2.53 -2.75 -5.14
CA CYS A 410 3.55 -3.74 -5.49
C CYS A 410 3.48 -4.98 -4.60
N ILE A 411 3.15 -4.83 -3.32
CA ILE A 411 2.86 -5.96 -2.41
C ILE A 411 1.65 -6.75 -2.94
N ALA A 412 0.57 -6.08 -3.32
CA ALA A 412 -0.62 -6.74 -3.87
C ALA A 412 -0.27 -7.56 -5.13
N GLN A 413 0.52 -7.02 -6.06
CA GLN A 413 0.97 -7.78 -7.22
C GLN A 413 1.93 -8.93 -6.89
N GLY A 414 2.73 -8.82 -5.83
CA GLY A 414 3.54 -9.94 -5.34
C GLY A 414 2.67 -11.11 -4.84
N HIS A 415 1.60 -10.82 -4.10
CA HIS A 415 0.62 -11.81 -3.66
C HIS A 415 -0.19 -12.43 -4.81
N LEU A 416 -0.47 -11.65 -5.85
CA LEU A 416 -1.14 -12.14 -7.06
C LEU A 416 -0.22 -13.06 -7.85
N ALA A 417 1.03 -12.66 -8.04
CA ALA A 417 2.04 -13.44 -8.76
C ALA A 417 2.32 -14.77 -8.06
N SER A 418 2.46 -14.80 -6.73
CA SER A 418 2.71 -16.03 -5.98
C SER A 418 1.60 -17.06 -6.17
N LYS A 419 0.34 -16.63 -6.12
CA LYS A 419 -0.85 -17.47 -6.38
C LYS A 419 -0.89 -17.97 -7.81
N SER A 420 -0.69 -17.08 -8.77
CA SER A 420 -0.71 -17.45 -10.20
C SER A 420 0.39 -18.46 -10.54
N ILE A 421 1.59 -18.27 -9.99
CA ILE A 421 2.71 -19.21 -10.13
C ILE A 421 2.37 -20.56 -9.48
N ASP A 422 1.78 -20.59 -8.28
CA ASP A 422 1.38 -21.84 -7.63
C ASP A 422 0.30 -22.58 -8.45
N CYS A 423 -0.72 -21.90 -8.97
CA CYS A 423 -1.70 -22.48 -9.90
C CYS A 423 -1.01 -23.05 -11.15
N TYR A 424 -0.14 -22.28 -11.79
CA TYR A 424 0.62 -22.71 -12.97
C TYR A 424 1.45 -23.97 -12.70
N LEU A 425 2.15 -24.03 -11.56
CA LEU A 425 2.99 -25.17 -11.18
C LEU A 425 2.16 -26.41 -10.82
N ARG A 426 0.92 -26.24 -10.35
CA ARG A 426 -0.04 -27.32 -10.12
C ARG A 426 -0.79 -27.76 -11.38
N GLY A 427 -0.68 -27.00 -12.47
CA GLY A 427 -1.45 -27.22 -13.69
C GLY A 427 -2.93 -26.82 -13.55
N GLU A 428 -3.21 -25.85 -12.68
CA GLU A 428 -4.54 -25.28 -12.43
C GLU A 428 -4.69 -23.93 -13.15
N ASP A 429 -5.91 -23.60 -13.58
CA ASP A 429 -6.19 -22.29 -14.18
C ASP A 429 -6.31 -21.21 -13.09
N PHE A 430 -5.60 -20.10 -13.27
CA PHE A 430 -5.78 -18.93 -12.42
C PHE A 430 -7.16 -18.29 -12.67
N LYS A 431 -7.92 -18.05 -11.59
CA LYS A 431 -9.22 -17.36 -11.65
C LYS A 431 -9.36 -16.41 -10.48
N GLU A 432 -9.52 -15.13 -10.77
CA GLU A 432 -9.87 -14.12 -9.78
C GLU A 432 -11.40 -13.98 -9.68
N SER A 433 -11.92 -13.91 -8.45
CA SER A 433 -13.34 -13.64 -8.24
C SER A 433 -13.59 -12.13 -8.26
N LYS A 434 -14.44 -11.69 -9.19
CA LYS A 434 -14.70 -10.24 -9.41
C LYS A 434 -15.90 -9.70 -8.64
N ASP A 435 -16.80 -10.58 -8.16
CA ASP A 435 -18.08 -10.15 -7.59
C ASP A 435 -18.27 -10.55 -6.12
N LYS A 436 -17.79 -11.74 -5.72
CA LYS A 436 -18.04 -12.33 -4.41
C LYS A 436 -16.78 -12.84 -3.76
N THR A 437 -16.79 -12.87 -2.43
CA THR A 437 -15.70 -13.46 -1.65
C THR A 437 -16.25 -14.24 -0.46
N TRP A 438 -15.44 -15.19 0.02
CA TRP A 438 -15.71 -15.88 1.26
C TRP A 438 -15.32 -14.99 2.43
N VAL A 439 -16.18 -14.99 3.45
CA VAL A 439 -15.86 -14.43 4.76
C VAL A 439 -16.22 -15.45 5.83
N THR A 440 -15.55 -15.36 6.96
CA THR A 440 -15.88 -16.12 8.16
C THR A 440 -16.63 -15.22 9.14
N LEU A 441 -17.85 -15.61 9.51
CA LEU A 441 -18.59 -14.98 10.60
C LEU A 441 -18.16 -15.60 11.91
N ILE A 442 -17.29 -14.89 12.64
CA ILE A 442 -16.77 -15.34 13.92
C ILE A 442 -17.75 -14.92 15.02
N GLU A 443 -18.18 -15.90 15.80
CA GLU A 443 -19.04 -15.67 16.97
C GLU A 443 -18.21 -15.15 18.14
N GLY A 444 -18.85 -14.35 19.00
CA GLY A 444 -18.22 -13.84 20.21
C GLY A 444 -19.01 -12.68 20.80
N ASP A 445 -18.80 -12.41 22.09
CA ASP A 445 -19.31 -11.18 22.72
C ASP A 445 -18.40 -10.00 22.34
N TYR A 446 -18.60 -9.50 21.12
CA TYR A 446 -17.90 -8.32 20.63
C TYR A 446 -18.59 -7.01 21.06
N ILE A 447 -19.72 -7.09 21.78
CA ILE A 447 -20.41 -5.89 22.22
C ILE A 447 -19.72 -5.35 23.48
N GLN A 448 -18.67 -4.57 23.23
CA GLN A 448 -18.00 -3.80 24.27
C GLN A 448 -18.74 -2.49 24.47
N GLU A 449 -18.97 -2.12 25.73
CA GLU A 449 -19.29 -0.74 26.08
C GLU A 449 -18.18 0.16 25.55
N ARG A 450 -18.56 1.17 24.78
CA ARG A 450 -17.63 2.22 24.40
C ARG A 450 -17.51 3.21 25.54
N GLU A 451 -16.34 3.82 25.68
CA GLU A 451 -16.21 4.97 26.57
C GLU A 451 -17.19 6.07 26.16
N SER A 452 -17.73 6.79 27.14
CA SER A 452 -18.80 7.77 26.94
C SER A 452 -18.45 8.92 25.98
N ASN A 453 -17.18 9.12 25.66
CA ASN A 453 -16.65 10.17 24.79
C ASN A 453 -16.05 9.66 23.47
N TYR A 454 -16.23 8.38 23.11
CA TYR A 454 -15.56 7.79 21.92
C TYR A 454 -15.81 8.56 20.61
N ASP A 455 -16.95 9.24 20.52
CA ASP A 455 -17.41 10.04 19.39
C ASP A 455 -16.82 11.45 19.34
N SER A 456 -16.28 11.93 20.46
CA SER A 456 -15.70 13.27 20.63
C SER A 456 -14.18 13.26 20.84
N THR A 457 -13.56 12.09 21.00
CA THR A 457 -12.11 11.95 21.10
C THR A 457 -11.40 12.45 19.83
N PRO A 458 -10.55 13.50 19.93
CA PRO A 458 -9.84 14.05 18.78
C PRO A 458 -8.78 13.07 18.24
N ARG A 459 -8.43 13.22 16.96
CA ARG A 459 -7.33 12.47 16.34
C ARG A 459 -6.00 12.86 16.96
N GLU A 460 -5.18 11.88 17.31
CA GLU A 460 -3.81 12.08 17.74
C GLU A 460 -2.93 12.57 16.57
N GLU A 461 -2.08 13.56 16.85
CA GLU A 461 -1.20 14.16 15.83
C GLU A 461 0.23 13.62 15.98
N MET A 462 0.91 13.45 14.83
CA MET A 462 2.27 12.94 14.78
C MET A 462 3.25 13.97 15.37
N VAL A 463 4.06 13.53 16.33
CA VAL A 463 5.14 14.36 16.87
C VAL A 463 6.30 14.39 15.86
N THR A 464 6.80 15.58 15.55
CA THR A 464 7.94 15.77 14.65
C THR A 464 9.05 16.57 15.31
N ILE A 465 10.28 16.41 14.83
CA ILE A 465 11.41 17.26 15.25
C ILE A 465 11.18 18.71 14.78
N PRO A 466 11.63 19.71 15.56
CA PRO A 466 11.47 21.12 15.20
C PRO A 466 12.29 21.47 13.96
N LYS A 467 11.84 22.50 13.22
CA LYS A 467 12.47 22.95 11.96
C LYS A 467 13.99 23.12 12.05
N SER A 468 14.49 23.66 13.16
CA SER A 468 15.92 23.92 13.38
C SER A 468 16.79 22.66 13.39
N GLN A 469 16.19 21.48 13.59
CA GLN A 469 16.88 20.19 13.61
C GLN A 469 16.73 19.42 12.29
N ARG A 470 15.93 19.90 11.33
CA ARG A 470 15.65 19.21 10.05
C ARG A 470 16.74 19.43 8.98
N GLY A 471 17.90 19.96 9.36
CA GLY A 471 19.06 20.09 8.48
C GLY A 471 19.88 18.80 8.36
N SER A 472 19.63 17.80 9.20
CA SER A 472 20.27 16.48 9.14
C SER A 472 19.40 15.46 8.41
N PHE A 473 19.93 14.25 8.27
CA PHE A 473 19.21 13.07 7.77
C PHE A 473 18.54 12.26 8.88
N ASP A 474 18.40 12.85 10.07
CA ASP A 474 17.68 12.25 11.19
C ASP A 474 16.19 12.13 10.86
N LEU A 475 15.56 11.14 11.49
CA LEU A 475 14.15 10.84 11.30
C LEU A 475 13.28 12.03 11.75
N VAL A 476 12.42 12.52 10.86
CA VAL A 476 11.61 13.73 11.12
C VAL A 476 10.41 13.45 12.02
N GLU A 477 9.67 12.39 11.72
CA GLU A 477 8.52 11.95 12.50
C GLU A 477 8.98 11.00 13.62
N LEU A 478 8.58 11.26 14.87
CA LEU A 478 9.08 10.51 16.03
C LEU A 478 8.21 9.30 16.43
N GLY A 479 7.05 9.14 15.79
CA GLY A 479 6.06 8.11 16.13
C GLY A 479 5.17 8.53 17.31
N PHE A 480 4.12 7.74 17.55
CA PHE A 480 3.25 7.92 18.70
C PHE A 480 3.84 7.34 19.98
N THR A 481 3.47 7.93 21.11
CA THR A 481 3.65 7.28 22.42
C THR A 481 2.60 6.18 22.64
N GLU A 482 2.83 5.29 23.61
CA GLU A 482 1.84 4.26 23.95
C GLU A 482 0.50 4.89 24.35
N SER A 483 0.52 6.00 25.12
CA SER A 483 -0.70 6.69 25.54
C SER A 483 -1.54 7.19 24.35
N GLN A 484 -0.89 7.81 23.35
CA GLN A 484 -1.56 8.27 22.13
C GLN A 484 -2.14 7.09 21.34
N VAL A 485 -1.41 5.98 21.26
CA VAL A 485 -1.85 4.79 20.54
C VAL A 485 -3.10 4.17 21.16
N ARG A 486 -3.19 4.14 22.50
CA ARG A 486 -4.37 3.63 23.20
C ARG A 486 -5.60 4.48 22.85
N ILE A 487 -5.46 5.80 22.95
CA ILE A 487 -6.53 6.77 22.66
C ILE A 487 -6.97 6.65 21.19
N GLU A 488 -6.01 6.68 20.26
CA GLU A 488 -6.28 6.65 18.83
C GLU A 488 -6.88 5.30 18.37
N ALA A 489 -6.47 4.18 18.96
CA ALA A 489 -7.03 2.86 18.65
C ALA A 489 -8.51 2.75 19.03
N GLU A 490 -8.94 3.33 20.15
CA GLU A 490 -10.34 3.33 20.59
C GLU A 490 -11.26 4.20 19.72
N ARG A 491 -10.69 5.13 18.91
CA ARG A 491 -11.47 5.88 17.90
C ARG A 491 -12.01 4.98 16.77
N CYS A 492 -11.46 3.77 16.62
CA CYS A 492 -11.91 2.81 15.61
C CYS A 492 -13.39 2.46 15.78
N LEU A 493 -14.15 2.56 14.68
CA LEU A 493 -15.58 2.19 14.68
C LEU A 493 -15.80 0.68 14.63
N LYS A 494 -14.74 -0.15 14.59
CA LYS A 494 -14.86 -1.63 14.60
C LYS A 494 -15.82 -2.12 13.49
N CYS A 495 -15.67 -1.58 12.28
CA CYS A 495 -16.64 -1.75 11.18
C CYS A 495 -16.76 -3.21 10.68
N ASP A 496 -15.78 -4.05 10.98
CA ASP A 496 -15.79 -5.49 10.76
C ASP A 496 -16.79 -6.22 11.67
N LEU A 497 -17.30 -5.60 12.72
CA LEU A 497 -18.43 -6.14 13.47
C LEU A 497 -19.72 -5.93 12.67
N SER A 498 -20.59 -6.92 12.64
CA SER A 498 -21.89 -6.88 11.96
C SER A 498 -22.99 -7.22 12.95
N ILE A 499 -24.02 -6.39 13.00
CA ILE A 499 -25.19 -6.58 13.87
C ILE A 499 -26.01 -7.74 13.31
N GLN A 500 -26.29 -8.73 14.15
CA GLN A 500 -27.22 -9.81 13.86
C GLN A 500 -28.42 -9.71 14.80
N VAL A 501 -29.59 -9.93 14.24
CA VAL A 501 -30.85 -9.99 14.97
C VAL A 501 -31.35 -11.43 14.88
N VAL A 502 -31.51 -12.09 16.02
CA VAL A 502 -32.12 -13.42 16.12
C VAL A 502 -33.63 -13.21 16.04
N ALA A 503 -34.20 -13.53 14.88
CA ALA A 503 -35.59 -13.20 14.58
C ALA A 503 -36.57 -13.95 15.48
N GLU A 504 -36.20 -15.16 15.91
CA GLU A 504 -37.00 -16.02 16.79
C GLU A 504 -37.18 -15.43 18.19
N ASP A 505 -36.17 -14.70 18.68
CA ASP A 505 -36.18 -14.11 20.03
C ASP A 505 -36.75 -12.69 20.04
N CYS A 506 -36.84 -12.02 18.88
CA CYS A 506 -37.24 -10.63 18.78
C CYS A 506 -38.74 -10.43 19.06
N ILE A 507 -39.07 -9.61 20.06
CA ILE A 507 -40.44 -9.26 20.44
C ILE A 507 -40.98 -7.98 19.79
N LEU A 508 -40.30 -7.44 18.76
CA LEU A 508 -40.74 -6.25 18.00
C LEU A 508 -41.01 -5.01 18.87
N CYS A 509 -40.22 -4.80 19.93
CA CYS A 509 -40.41 -3.64 20.83
C CYS A 509 -39.89 -2.30 20.28
N GLY A 510 -39.16 -2.30 19.15
CA GLY A 510 -38.62 -1.09 18.53
C GLY A 510 -37.44 -0.41 19.24
N ARG A 511 -37.10 -0.84 20.46
CA ARG A 511 -36.06 -0.20 21.28
C ARG A 511 -34.73 -0.05 20.57
N CYS A 512 -34.29 -1.06 19.82
CA CYS A 512 -33.03 -1.02 19.07
C CYS A 512 -32.98 0.08 18.00
N SER A 513 -34.13 0.41 17.40
CA SER A 513 -34.29 1.53 16.47
C SER A 513 -34.28 2.85 17.23
N SER A 514 -35.05 2.95 18.32
CA SER A 514 -35.16 4.18 19.12
C SER A 514 -33.85 4.63 19.80
N VAL A 515 -32.98 3.69 20.18
CA VAL A 515 -31.68 3.99 20.82
C VAL A 515 -30.55 4.17 19.80
N CYS A 516 -30.82 3.98 18.50
CA CYS A 516 -29.81 4.11 17.46
C CYS A 516 -29.57 5.59 17.12
N PRO A 517 -28.37 6.13 17.32
CA PRO A 517 -28.10 7.55 17.08
C PRO A 517 -28.00 7.93 15.60
N VAL A 518 -27.99 6.95 14.69
CA VAL A 518 -27.74 7.13 13.25
C VAL A 518 -28.76 6.35 12.40
N ASP A 519 -29.90 5.97 13.00
CA ASP A 519 -31.00 5.27 12.31
C ASP A 519 -30.57 4.03 11.51
N ALA A 520 -29.54 3.32 11.99
CA ALA A 520 -29.01 2.14 11.32
C ALA A 520 -29.89 0.88 11.47
N LEU A 521 -30.85 0.91 12.39
CA LEU A 521 -31.80 -0.16 12.64
C LEU A 521 -33.19 0.42 12.49
N GLU A 522 -33.95 -0.13 11.54
CA GLU A 522 -35.30 0.30 11.21
C GLU A 522 -36.24 -0.87 11.49
N GLN A 523 -37.24 -0.64 12.34
CA GLN A 523 -38.24 -1.65 12.63
C GLN A 523 -39.20 -1.77 11.44
N VAL A 524 -39.46 -3.01 10.99
CA VAL A 524 -40.49 -3.27 9.98
C VAL A 524 -41.86 -3.31 10.64
N ASP A 525 -42.86 -2.66 10.04
CA ASP A 525 -44.23 -2.66 10.53
C ASP A 525 -44.83 -4.07 10.53
N ALA A 526 -45.47 -4.45 11.64
CA ALA A 526 -46.10 -5.75 11.84
C ALA A 526 -47.60 -5.67 11.54
N ASP A 527 -48.00 -5.58 10.27
CA ASP A 527 -49.42 -5.41 9.93
C ASP A 527 -49.93 -6.40 8.88
N THR A 528 -50.48 -7.52 9.36
CA THR A 528 -51.73 -8.14 8.85
C THR A 528 -52.36 -8.98 9.96
N GLY A 529 -53.43 -8.48 10.59
CA GLY A 529 -54.18 -9.19 11.62
C GLY A 529 -54.58 -10.62 11.22
N GLY A 530 -54.07 -11.59 11.99
CA GLY A 530 -54.29 -13.03 11.86
C GLY A 530 -53.21 -13.77 12.66
N ASP A 531 -53.52 -14.95 13.22
CA ASP A 531 -52.66 -15.72 14.13
C ASP A 531 -51.15 -15.59 13.85
N TYR A 532 -50.42 -15.11 14.86
CA TYR A 532 -49.01 -14.73 14.80
C TYR A 532 -48.12 -15.86 14.25
N LYS A 533 -47.62 -15.65 13.03
CA LYS A 533 -46.45 -16.33 12.46
C LYS A 533 -45.63 -15.24 11.77
N PRO A 534 -44.44 -14.86 12.29
CA PRO A 534 -43.64 -13.83 11.66
C PRO A 534 -43.25 -14.31 10.25
N HIS A 535 -43.74 -13.62 9.22
CA HIS A 535 -43.16 -13.76 7.88
C HIS A 535 -41.83 -13.01 7.92
N VAL A 536 -40.79 -13.69 8.38
CA VAL A 536 -39.44 -13.15 8.42
C VAL A 536 -39.01 -12.93 6.97
N SER A 537 -38.91 -11.66 6.55
CA SER A 537 -38.32 -11.32 5.26
C SER A 537 -36.89 -11.87 5.20
N LYS A 538 -36.28 -11.97 4.01
CA LYS A 538 -34.84 -12.30 3.91
C LYS A 538 -33.94 -11.38 4.74
N ASP A 539 -34.42 -10.18 5.09
CA ASP A 539 -33.69 -9.15 5.84
C ASP A 539 -34.01 -9.15 7.35
N GLY A 540 -34.93 -10.00 7.82
CA GLY A 540 -35.33 -10.10 9.22
C GLY A 540 -36.54 -9.22 9.59
N VAL A 541 -36.79 -9.10 10.89
CA VAL A 541 -37.82 -8.25 11.53
C VAL A 541 -37.36 -6.80 11.75
N VAL A 542 -36.07 -6.53 11.51
CA VAL A 542 -35.43 -5.22 11.63
C VAL A 542 -34.52 -5.05 10.42
N ILE A 543 -34.76 -4.02 9.61
CA ILE A 543 -33.90 -3.67 8.48
C ILE A 543 -32.59 -3.09 9.05
N ARG A 544 -31.46 -3.51 8.46
CA ARG A 544 -30.11 -3.15 8.93
C ARG A 544 -29.38 -2.33 7.87
N HIS A 545 -29.25 -1.04 8.11
CA HIS A 545 -28.42 -0.14 7.32
C HIS A 545 -26.97 -0.20 7.85
N THR A 546 -26.27 -1.30 7.54
CA THR A 546 -24.96 -1.60 8.15
C THR A 546 -23.87 -0.59 7.76
N ASP A 547 -24.03 0.05 6.61
CA ASP A 547 -23.15 1.03 5.99
C ASP A 547 -23.19 2.41 6.67
N VAL A 548 -24.25 2.76 7.41
CA VAL A 548 -24.32 3.99 8.24
C VAL A 548 -24.02 3.76 9.71
N CYS A 549 -24.22 2.53 10.21
CA CYS A 549 -24.01 2.18 11.61
C CYS A 549 -22.58 2.45 12.13
N ILE A 550 -22.47 3.16 13.26
CA ILE A 550 -21.19 3.52 13.89
C ILE A 550 -20.72 2.53 14.99
N ARG A 551 -21.42 1.41 15.15
CA ARG A 551 -21.13 0.35 16.14
C ARG A 551 -21.00 0.89 17.58
N CYS A 552 -21.92 1.78 17.98
CA CYS A 552 -21.96 2.34 19.33
C CYS A 552 -22.28 1.30 20.42
N GLY A 553 -23.01 0.24 20.07
CA GLY A 553 -23.41 -0.81 21.01
C GLY A 553 -24.72 -0.53 21.74
N ASN A 554 -25.34 0.64 21.59
CA ASN A 554 -26.60 1.00 22.28
C ASN A 554 -27.73 -0.02 22.06
N CYS A 555 -27.77 -0.68 20.90
CA CYS A 555 -28.77 -1.70 20.60
C CYS A 555 -28.64 -2.98 21.45
N LYS A 556 -27.57 -3.15 22.25
CA LYS A 556 -27.46 -4.19 23.28
C LYS A 556 -28.52 -4.08 24.36
N ASP A 557 -29.12 -2.90 24.53
CA ASP A 557 -30.24 -2.65 25.45
C ASP A 557 -31.56 -3.34 25.01
N CYS A 558 -31.46 -4.43 24.24
CA CYS A 558 -32.57 -5.27 23.83
C CYS A 558 -33.12 -6.03 25.06
N PRO A 559 -34.42 -5.93 25.37
CA PRO A 559 -34.98 -6.53 26.59
C PRO A 559 -34.99 -8.06 26.60
N VAL A 560 -34.71 -8.69 25.46
CA VAL A 560 -34.72 -10.14 25.24
C VAL A 560 -33.41 -10.65 24.64
N ASP A 561 -32.36 -9.82 24.63
CA ASP A 561 -31.03 -10.16 24.11
C ASP A 561 -31.00 -10.72 22.67
N ALA A 562 -32.01 -10.38 21.85
CA ALA A 562 -32.11 -10.84 20.45
C ALA A 562 -31.07 -10.22 19.51
N ILE A 563 -30.22 -9.31 20.00
CA ILE A 563 -29.19 -8.62 19.20
C ILE A 563 -27.81 -9.07 19.63
N ASN A 564 -27.05 -9.63 18.69
CA ASN A 564 -25.64 -9.94 18.87
C ASN A 564 -24.78 -9.28 17.78
N MET A 565 -23.47 -9.24 18.01
CA MET A 565 -22.51 -8.78 17.00
C MET A 565 -21.59 -9.94 16.61
N LYS A 566 -21.53 -10.25 15.31
CA LYS A 566 -20.56 -11.19 14.77
C LYS A 566 -19.46 -10.42 14.07
N ARG A 567 -18.22 -10.90 14.17
CA ARG A 567 -17.12 -10.32 13.40
C ARG A 567 -17.12 -10.92 12.00
N VAL A 568 -17.22 -10.07 10.99
CA VAL A 568 -16.98 -10.40 9.59
C VAL A 568 -15.47 -10.40 9.37
N PHE A 569 -14.89 -11.59 9.39
CA PHE A 569 -13.49 -11.79 9.09
C PHE A 569 -13.34 -12.08 7.60
N TRP A 570 -12.72 -11.14 6.88
CA TRP A 570 -12.43 -11.30 5.47
C TRP A 570 -10.96 -11.66 5.29
N GLU A 571 -10.72 -12.85 4.76
CA GLU A 571 -9.42 -13.29 4.32
C GLU A 571 -9.33 -13.13 2.78
N PRO A 572 -8.52 -12.19 2.30
CA PRO A 572 -8.46 -11.88 0.88
C PRO A 572 -7.87 -13.08 0.13
N ASN A 573 -8.62 -13.60 -0.84
CA ASN A 573 -8.22 -14.72 -1.68
C ASN A 573 -8.13 -16.08 -0.97
N GLU A 574 -8.88 -16.29 0.12
CA GLU A 574 -9.29 -17.66 0.47
C GLU A 574 -10.02 -18.25 -0.75
N GLU A 575 -9.36 -19.22 -1.39
CA GLU A 575 -9.77 -19.77 -2.69
C GLU A 575 -11.27 -20.10 -2.74
N ILE A 576 -11.95 -19.59 -3.79
CA ILE A 576 -13.18 -20.21 -4.30
C ILE A 576 -12.87 -21.63 -4.83
N ASN A 577 -11.60 -21.89 -5.18
CA ASN A 577 -11.09 -23.12 -5.79
C ASN A 577 -10.77 -24.26 -4.81
N LYS A 578 -10.81 -24.05 -3.48
CA LYS A 578 -11.01 -25.17 -2.56
C LYS A 578 -12.45 -25.64 -2.72
N SER A 579 -12.69 -26.37 -3.82
CA SER A 579 -13.80 -27.28 -3.94
C SER A 579 -13.89 -28.00 -2.60
N SER A 580 -15.02 -27.82 -1.94
CA SER A 580 -15.41 -28.48 -0.71
C SER A 580 -15.50 -29.98 -0.95
N LYS A 581 -14.38 -30.66 -1.20
CA LYS A 581 -14.27 -32.11 -1.15
C LYS A 581 -14.30 -32.64 0.29
N ALA A 582 -14.42 -31.76 1.28
CA ALA A 582 -14.46 -32.12 2.70
C ALA A 582 -15.83 -31.92 3.39
N GLN A 583 -16.89 -31.48 2.71
CA GLN A 583 -18.22 -31.29 3.34
C GLN A 583 -19.42 -31.77 2.51
N ILE A 584 -19.22 -32.62 1.51
CA ILE A 584 -20.30 -33.41 0.90
C ILE A 584 -19.98 -34.89 1.13
N ALA A 585 -19.94 -35.26 2.40
CA ALA A 585 -19.97 -36.64 2.85
C ALA A 585 -20.82 -36.67 4.12
N GLY A 586 -22.14 -36.83 3.94
CA GLY A 586 -23.05 -37.03 5.06
C GLY A 586 -24.36 -36.25 4.96
N SER A 587 -25.21 -36.59 3.99
CA SER A 587 -26.66 -36.58 4.14
C SER A 587 -27.27 -37.22 2.89
N ASP A 588 -27.52 -38.52 2.98
CA ASP A 588 -28.65 -39.13 2.26
C ASP A 588 -29.96 -38.46 2.69
#